data_AF-A0A699UA40-F1
#
_entry.id   AF-A0A699UA40-F1
#
_cell.length_a   1.000
_cell.length_b   1.000
_cell.length_c   1.000
_cell.angle_alpha   90.00
_cell.angle_beta   90.00
_cell.angle_gamma   90.00
#
_symmetry.space_group_name_H-M   'P 1'
#
loop_
_entity.id
_entity.type
_entity.pdbx_description
1 polymer ?
#
loop_
_entity_poly.entity_id
_entity_poly.type
_entity_poly.pdbx_seq_one_letter_code
_entity_poly.pdbx_strand_id
1 'polypeptide(L)' 'KENVVADALSRKEREPPLRVRALVMTIGLDLPRQILNAQTEARKPENIKKEDVGGVGYIVMAIYGL' A
#
# COMPACT_ATOMS: atom_id res chain seq x y z
N LYS A 1 -45.14 8.81 -13.70
CA LYS A 1 -44.26 8.07 -14.64
C LYS A 1 -42.79 8.56 -14.62
N GLU A 2 -42.43 9.61 -13.87
CA GLU A 2 -41.05 10.15 -13.76
C GLU A 2 -40.09 9.34 -12.86
N ASN A 3 -40.62 8.56 -11.92
CA ASN A 3 -39.82 7.82 -10.93
C ASN A 3 -38.87 6.77 -11.55
N VAL A 4 -39.21 6.23 -12.73
CA VAL A 4 -38.40 5.19 -13.41
C VAL A 4 -37.14 5.78 -14.03
N VAL A 5 -37.22 7.00 -14.56
CA VAL A 5 -36.07 7.71 -15.14
C VAL A 5 -35.13 8.18 -14.03
N ALA A 6 -35.69 8.66 -12.92
CA ALA A 6 -34.91 9.05 -11.74
C ALA A 6 -34.18 7.85 -11.09
N ASP A 7 -34.83 6.69 -10.95
CA ASP A 7 -34.20 5.48 -10.42
C ASP A 7 -33.09 4.95 -11.34
N ALA A 8 -33.31 4.96 -12.66
CA ALA A 8 -32.31 4.54 -13.64
C ALA A 8 -31.07 5.45 -13.64
N LEU A 9 -31.25 6.77 -13.54
CA LEU A 9 -30.15 7.73 -13.42
C LEU A 9 -29.40 7.56 -12.09
N SER A 10 -30.12 7.41 -10.98
CA SER A 10 -29.52 7.19 -9.65
C SER A 10 -28.69 5.90 -9.57
N ARG A 11 -29.14 4.82 -10.23
CA ARG A 11 -28.36 3.57 -10.32
C ARG A 11 -27.07 3.75 -11.12
N LYS A 12 -27.13 4.42 -12.27
CA LYS A 12 -25.95 4.71 -13.10
C LYS A 12 -24.98 5.67 -12.43
N GLU A 13 -25.46 6.54 -11.55
CA GLU A 13 -24.60 7.43 -10.77
C GLU A 13 -24.06 6.77 -9.50
N ARG A 14 -24.70 5.72 -8.94
CA ARG A 14 -24.20 5.00 -7.75
C ARG A 14 -23.21 3.88 -8.06
N GLU A 15 -23.43 3.11 -9.13
CA GLU A 15 -22.57 1.96 -9.46
C GLU A 15 -21.09 2.35 -9.72
N PRO A 16 -20.77 3.38 -10.53
CA PRO A 16 -19.38 3.77 -10.77
C PRO A 16 -18.68 4.32 -9.51
N PRO A 17 -19.28 5.22 -8.71
CA PRO A 17 -18.69 5.67 -7.45
C PRO A 17 -18.53 4.57 -6.41
N LEU A 18 -19.41 3.55 -6.39
CA LEU A 18 -19.23 2.40 -5.49
C LEU A 18 -18.03 1.55 -5.92
N ARG A 19 -17.84 1.32 -7.22
CA ARG A 19 -16.66 0.61 -7.74
C ARG A 19 -15.37 1.39 -7.50
N VAL A 20 -15.40 2.71 -7.67
CA VAL A 20 -14.26 3.58 -7.36
C VAL A 20 -13.97 3.56 -5.86
N ARG A 21 -14.99 3.66 -4.99
CA ARG A 21 -14.81 3.56 -3.53
C ARG A 21 -14.24 2.19 -3.12
N ALA A 22 -14.74 1.10 -3.70
CA ALA A 22 -14.21 -0.24 -3.43
C ALA A 22 -12.74 -0.35 -3.87
N LEU A 23 -12.41 0.14 -5.07
CA LEU A 23 -11.03 0.15 -5.57
C LEU A 23 -10.12 1.03 -4.71
N VAL A 24 -10.58 2.21 -4.30
CA VAL A 24 -9.83 3.11 -3.40
C VAL A 24 -9.64 2.49 -2.02
N MET A 25 -10.62 1.75 -1.50
CA MET A 25 -10.47 1.01 -0.24
C MET A 25 -9.47 -0.14 -0.38
N THR A 26 -9.53 -0.91 -1.47
CA THR A 26 -8.57 -1.98 -1.76
C THR A 26 -7.16 -1.40 -1.92
N ILE A 27 -6.96 -0.40 -2.78
CA ILE A 27 -5.64 0.23 -2.98
C ILE A 27 -5.19 0.93 -1.70
N GLY A 28 -6.05 1.69 -1.04
CA GLY A 28 -5.71 2.47 0.14
C GLY A 28 -5.33 1.64 1.36
N LEU A 29 -5.78 0.39 1.45
CA LEU A 29 -5.46 -0.51 2.57
C LEU A 29 -4.40 -1.57 2.20
N ASP A 30 -4.49 -2.12 1.01
CA ASP A 30 -3.62 -3.23 0.58
C ASP A 30 -2.25 -2.72 0.13
N LEU A 31 -2.20 -1.57 -0.57
CA LEU A 31 -0.94 -1.01 -1.07
C LEU A 31 0.01 -0.58 0.06
N PRO A 32 -0.42 0.14 1.12
CA PRO A 32 0.47 0.45 2.23
C PRO A 32 0.97 -0.81 2.94
N ARG A 33 0.11 -1.83 3.06
CA ARG A 33 0.48 -3.11 3.68
C ARG A 33 1.54 -3.85 2.85
N GLN A 34 1.39 -3.89 1.52
CA GLN A 34 2.39 -4.49 0.63
C GLN A 34 3.71 -3.70 0.67
N ILE A 35 3.66 -2.37 0.67
CA ILE A 35 4.86 -1.51 0.76
C ILE A 35 5.60 -1.75 2.07
N LEU A 36 4.88 -1.78 3.21
CA LEU A 36 5.48 -2.05 4.51
C LEU A 36 6.12 -3.44 4.56
N ASN A 37 5.47 -4.45 3.98
CA ASN A 37 6.04 -5.79 3.91
C ASN A 37 7.32 -5.80 3.05
N ALA A 38 7.28 -5.21 1.86
CA ALA A 38 8.44 -5.11 0.98
C ALA A 38 9.61 -4.34 1.63
N GLN A 39 9.32 -3.25 2.35
CA GLN A 39 10.33 -2.52 3.12
C GLN A 39 10.92 -3.38 4.24
N THR A 40 10.09 -4.16 4.93
CA THR A 40 10.54 -5.06 6.00
C THR A 40 11.43 -6.16 5.43
N GLU A 41 11.08 -6.73 4.27
CA GLU A 41 11.90 -7.72 3.59
C GLU A 41 13.22 -7.16 3.08
N ALA A 42 13.20 -5.96 2.49
CA ALA A 42 14.41 -5.27 2.05
C ALA A 42 15.34 -4.90 3.20
N ARG A 43 14.79 -4.65 4.40
CA ARG A 43 15.55 -4.36 5.62
C ARG A 43 16.05 -5.61 6.36
N LYS A 44 15.81 -6.82 5.86
CA LYS A 44 16.42 -8.03 6.40
C LYS A 44 17.95 -7.95 6.21
N PRO A 45 18.75 -8.37 7.20
CA PRO A 45 20.22 -8.30 7.13
C PRO A 45 20.82 -8.98 5.91
N GLU A 46 20.21 -10.10 5.49
CA GLU A 46 20.60 -10.86 4.30
C GLU A 46 20.53 -10.05 2.99
N ASN A 47 19.71 -8.98 2.97
CA ASN A 47 19.45 -8.15 1.79
C ASN A 47 20.17 -6.79 1.85
N ILE A 48 20.75 -6.41 2.99
CA ILE A 48 21.43 -5.13 3.19
C ILE A 48 22.93 -5.30 2.87
N LYS A 49 23.46 -4.49 1.94
CA LYS A 49 24.91 -4.47 1.68
C LYS A 49 25.60 -3.56 2.69
N LYS A 50 26.86 -3.87 3.03
CA LYS A 50 27.71 -3.06 3.91
C LYS A 50 27.89 -1.62 3.42
N GLU A 51 27.71 -1.38 2.13
CA GLU A 51 27.84 -0.09 1.46
C GLU A 51 26.58 0.79 1.64
N ASP A 52 25.41 0.16 1.83
CA ASP A 52 24.11 0.84 1.99
C ASP A 52 23.91 1.39 3.41
N VAL A 53 24.58 0.77 4.39
CA VAL A 53 24.61 1.20 5.78
C VAL A 53 25.81 2.12 5.96
N GLY A 54 25.60 3.43 5.76
CA GLY A 54 26.63 4.45 6.00
C GLY A 54 27.28 4.34 7.38
N GLY A 55 28.36 5.09 7.63
CA GLY A 55 29.32 4.82 8.74
C GLY A 55 28.74 4.42 10.11
N VAL A 56 27.69 5.10 10.61
CA VAL A 56 27.05 4.74 11.90
C VAL A 56 26.25 3.44 11.79
N GLY A 57 25.58 3.21 10.66
CA GLY A 57 24.83 1.99 10.38
C GLY A 57 25.73 0.75 10.32
N TYR A 58 26.93 0.88 9.76
CA TYR A 58 27.92 -0.20 9.74
C TYR A 58 28.36 -0.60 11.16
N ILE A 59 28.63 0.40 12.02
CA ILE A 59 29.04 0.16 13.41
C ILE A 59 27.95 -0.57 14.18
N VAL A 60 26.70 -0.13 14.03
CA VAL A 60 25.52 -0.79 14.62
C VAL A 60 25.43 -2.24 14.12
N MET A 61 25.46 -2.47 12.81
CA MET A 61 25.39 -3.82 12.22
C MET A 61 26.49 -4.75 12.78
N ALA A 62 27.72 -4.24 12.91
CA ALA A 62 28.85 -4.98 13.49
C ALA A 62 28.68 -5.32 14.98
N ILE A 63 28.10 -4.40 15.78
CA ILE A 63 27.86 -4.63 17.23
C ILE A 63 26.73 -5.65 17.44
N TYR A 64 25.67 -5.57 16.64
CA TYR A 64 24.52 -6.47 16.76
C TYR A 64 24.72 -7.82 16.05
N GLY A 65 25.85 -8.01 15.34
CA GLY A 65 26.16 -9.26 14.63
C GLY A 65 25.15 -9.57 13.51
N LEU A 66 24.61 -8.52 12.88
CA LEU A 66 23.60 -8.59 11.83
C LEU A 66 24.24 -8.70 10.45
#